data_AF-A0A6V7JEW5-F1
#
_entry.id   AF-A0A6V7JEW5-F1
#
_cell.length_a   1.000
_cell.length_b   1.000
_cell.length_c   1.000
_cell.angle_alpha   90.00
_cell.angle_beta   90.00
_cell.angle_gamma   90.00
#
_symmetry.space_group_name_H-M   'P 1'
#
loop_
_entity.id
_entity.type
_entity.pdbx_description
1 polymer ?
#
loop_
_entity_poly.entity_id
_entity_poly.type
_entity_poly.pdbx_seq_one_letter_code
_entity_poly.pdbx_strand_id
1 'polypeptide(L)' 'RNGTTFFDGHYNMATGQDDIHNLGVLKMWNGKDTTKYFKSPCNIVEGSAGEFWPPNRQADEIQAFTADLC' A
#
# COMPACT_ATOMS: atom_id res chain seq x y z
N ARG A 1 -5.03 -15.88 -7.64
CA ARG A 1 -5.25 -17.33 -7.40
C ARG A 1 -6.67 -17.53 -6.91
N ASN A 2 -7.46 -18.45 -7.49
CA ASN A 2 -8.91 -18.51 -7.19
C ASN A 2 -9.19 -18.96 -5.75
N GLY A 3 -9.97 -18.17 -5.00
CA GLY A 3 -10.44 -18.49 -3.65
C GLY A 3 -9.42 -18.30 -2.51
N THR A 4 -8.24 -17.74 -2.78
CA THR A 4 -7.21 -17.52 -1.75
C THR A 4 -7.29 -16.11 -1.17
N THR A 5 -7.25 -16.00 0.16
CA THR A 5 -7.17 -14.71 0.87
C THR A 5 -5.77 -14.38 1.40
N PHE A 6 -4.87 -15.37 1.41
CA PHE A 6 -3.55 -15.27 2.01
C PHE A 6 -2.42 -15.02 1.00
N PHE A 7 -2.70 -15.14 -0.29
CA PHE A 7 -1.65 -15.09 -1.31
C PHE A 7 -1.08 -13.68 -1.45
N ASP A 8 -1.95 -12.68 -1.47
CA ASP A 8 -1.56 -11.28 -1.63
C ASP A 8 -1.11 -10.65 -0.30
N GLY A 9 -1.31 -11.37 0.81
CA GLY A 9 -1.00 -10.93 2.17
C GLY A 9 -2.08 -10.06 2.79
N HIS A 10 -1.78 -9.56 3.98
CA HIS A 10 -2.67 -8.72 4.78
C HIS A 10 -2.27 -7.25 4.63
N TYR A 11 -3.19 -6.44 4.11
CA TYR A 11 -3.01 -5.00 3.92
C TYR A 11 -3.60 -4.25 5.11
N ASN A 12 -2.78 -3.46 5.79
CA ASN A 12 -3.25 -2.50 6.79
C ASN A 12 -3.24 -1.11 6.17
N MET A 13 -4.43 -0.58 5.88
CA MET A 13 -4.60 0.66 5.13
C MET A 13 -5.25 1.74 5.99
N ALA A 14 -4.89 3.00 5.74
CA ALA A 14 -5.54 4.13 6.35
C ALA A 14 -6.94 4.35 5.75
N THR A 15 -7.92 4.45 6.63
CA THR A 15 -9.34 4.63 6.28
C THR A 15 -9.68 6.08 5.91
N GLY A 16 -8.78 7.02 6.18
CA GLY A 16 -9.04 8.45 6.04
C GLY A 16 -9.90 9.06 7.16
N GLN A 17 -10.21 8.30 8.22
CA GLN A 17 -11.05 8.78 9.33
C GLN A 17 -10.41 9.96 10.09
N ASP A 18 -9.11 9.86 10.40
CA ASP A 18 -8.40 10.92 11.13
C ASP A 18 -7.98 12.06 10.20
N ASP A 19 -7.62 11.74 8.96
CA ASP A 19 -7.28 12.68 7.91
C ASP A 19 -7.57 12.06 6.54
N ILE A 20 -8.49 12.69 5.80
CA ILE A 20 -8.94 12.22 4.49
C ILE A 20 -7.80 12.17 3.46
N HIS A 21 -6.72 12.93 3.66
CA HIS A 21 -5.53 12.88 2.81
C HIS A 21 -4.74 11.58 2.94
N ASN A 22 -5.06 10.73 3.93
CA ASN A 22 -4.47 9.41 4.10
C ASN A 22 -5.34 8.27 3.53
N LEU A 23 -6.50 8.57 2.93
CA LEU A 23 -7.38 7.53 2.40
C LEU A 23 -6.64 6.59 1.42
N GLY A 24 -6.69 5.29 1.69
CA GLY A 24 -6.12 4.27 0.81
C GLY A 24 -4.59 4.14 0.90
N VAL A 25 -3.93 4.91 1.77
CA VAL A 25 -2.48 4.79 2.00
C VAL A 25 -2.20 3.50 2.79
N LEU A 26 -1.36 2.64 2.22
CA LEU A 26 -0.86 1.44 2.87
C LEU A 26 0.09 1.83 4.01
N LYS A 27 -0.18 1.34 5.21
CA LYS A 27 0.68 1.53 6.39
C LYS A 27 1.56 0.32 6.64
N MET A 28 1.03 -0.88 6.44
CA MET A 28 1.78 -2.12 6.63
C MET A 28 1.28 -3.20 5.68
N TRP A 29 2.20 -4.03 5.20
CA TRP A 29 1.91 -5.29 4.53
C TRP A 29 2.42 -6.45 5.38
N ASN A 30 1.54 -7.41 5.68
CA ASN A 30 1.82 -8.51 6.60
C ASN A 30 2.39 -8.05 7.97
N GLY A 31 1.89 -6.90 8.46
CA GLY A 31 2.31 -6.31 9.74
C GLY A 31 3.69 -5.64 9.73
N LYS A 32 4.25 -5.37 8.56
CA LYS A 32 5.53 -4.66 8.40
C LYS A 32 5.42 -3.49 7.43
N ASP A 33 6.17 -2.44 7.70
CA ASP A 33 6.37 -1.26 6.85
C ASP A 33 7.50 -1.45 5.81
N THR A 34 8.19 -2.58 5.88
CA THR A 34 9.33 -2.92 5.02
C THR A 34 9.31 -4.40 4.63
N THR A 35 9.78 -4.68 3.41
CA THR A 35 10.00 -6.02 2.89
C THR A 35 11.45 -6.47 3.15
N LYS A 36 11.68 -7.77 2.99
CA LYS A 36 13.01 -8.40 3.13
C LYS A 36 13.68 -8.69 1.79
N TYR A 37 13.03 -8.37 0.68
CA TYR A 37 13.46 -8.79 -0.66
C TYR A 37 14.53 -7.86 -1.24
N PHE A 38 14.42 -6.57 -0.95
CA PHE A 38 15.37 -5.56 -1.39
C PHE A 38 16.10 -4.93 -0.21
N LYS A 39 17.17 -4.20 -0.51
CA LYS A 39 17.84 -3.33 0.46
C LYS A 39 17.17 -1.96 0.47
N SER A 40 17.27 -1.26 1.59
CA SER A 40 16.86 0.14 1.70
C SER A 40 17.53 0.98 0.60
N PRO A 41 16.80 1.92 -0.04
CA PRO A 41 15.41 2.31 0.25
C PRO A 41 14.34 1.49 -0.49
N CYS A 42 14.72 0.59 -1.40
CA CYS A 42 13.78 -0.13 -2.27
C CYS A 42 12.93 -1.20 -1.56
N ASN A 43 13.05 -1.33 -0.24
CA ASN A 43 12.31 -2.30 0.55
C ASN A 43 11.15 -1.69 1.33
N ILE A 44 10.87 -0.39 1.16
CA ILE A 44 9.77 0.29 1.85
C ILE A 44 8.42 -0.17 1.27
N VAL A 45 7.43 -0.30 2.15
CA VAL A 45 6.02 -0.52 1.81
C VAL A 45 5.30 0.83 1.90
N GLU A 46 5.07 1.47 0.74
CA GLU A 46 4.47 2.81 0.66
C GLU A 46 3.53 2.96 -0.54
N GLY A 47 2.70 4.00 -0.53
CA GLY A 47 1.71 4.28 -1.56
C GLY A 47 0.35 3.62 -1.30
N SER A 48 -0.46 3.50 -2.36
CA SER A 48 -1.78 2.84 -2.33
C SER A 48 -1.69 1.36 -2.75
N ALA A 49 -2.70 0.56 -2.42
CA ALA A 49 -2.89 -0.77 -3.01
C ALA A 49 -3.41 -0.74 -4.46
N GLY A 50 -3.82 0.43 -4.98
CA GLY A 50 -4.26 0.61 -6.37
C GLY A 50 -5.76 0.80 -6.57
N GLU A 51 -6.56 0.71 -5.51
CA GLU A 51 -8.02 0.93 -5.58
C GLU A 51 -8.44 2.32 -5.10
N PHE A 52 -7.74 2.84 -4.10
CA PHE A 52 -8.11 4.08 -3.42
C PHE A 52 -6.95 5.06 -3.37
N TRP A 53 -7.25 6.33 -3.65
CA TRP A 53 -6.33 7.43 -3.45
C TRP A 53 -7.01 8.56 -2.69
N PRO A 54 -6.24 9.44 -2.03
CA PRO A 54 -6.78 10.64 -1.43
C PRO A 54 -7.60 11.48 -2.42
N PRO A 55 -8.68 12.15 -1.98
CA PRO A 55 -9.42 13.07 -2.84
C PRO A 55 -8.64 14.37 -3.10
N ASN A 56 -9.07 15.14 -4.10
CA ASN A 56 -8.52 16.47 -4.45
C ASN A 56 -7.02 16.51 -4.77
N ARG A 57 -6.48 15.42 -5.34
CA ARG A 57 -5.09 15.36 -5.79
C ARG A 57 -4.80 16.34 -6.91
N GLN A 58 -3.55 16.76 -6.98
CA GLN A 58 -3.00 17.51 -8.10
C GLN A 58 -2.49 16.53 -9.18
N ALA A 59 -2.13 17.05 -10.36
CA ALA A 59 -1.47 16.27 -11.39
C ALA A 59 0.00 16.01 -11.00
N ASP A 60 0.21 15.07 -10.09
CA ASP A 60 1.49 14.69 -9.50
C ASP A 60 1.76 13.18 -9.61
N GLU A 61 2.86 12.73 -9.00
CA GLU A 61 3.23 11.32 -8.97
C GLU A 61 2.24 10.49 -8.13
N ILE A 62 1.95 9.28 -8.61
CA ILE A 62 1.22 8.26 -7.88
C ILE A 62 2.18 7.15 -7.48
N GLN A 63 2.21 6.84 -6.18
CA GLN A 63 2.91 5.68 -5.65
C GLN A 63 1.90 4.56 -5.36
N ALA A 64 2.25 3.34 -5.75
CA ALA A 64 1.45 2.15 -5.51
C ALA A 64 2.34 0.97 -5.10
N PHE A 65 1.85 0.18 -4.15
CA PHE A 65 2.44 -1.07 -3.72
C PHE A 65 1.61 -2.24 -4.26
N THR A 66 2.29 -3.24 -4.83
CA THR A 66 1.64 -4.46 -5.31
C THR A 66 2.49 -5.66 -4.93
N ALA A 67 1.86 -6.60 -4.21
CA ALA A 67 2.51 -7.84 -3.80
C ALA A 67 2.76 -8.81 -4.97
N ASP A 68 2.20 -8.55 -6.16
CA ASP A 68 2.39 -9.40 -7.34
C ASP A 68 3.65 -9.07 -8.14
N LEU A 69 4.21 -7.86 -7.99
CA LEU A 69 5.39 -7.45 -8.74
C LEU A 69 6.73 -7.96 -8.17
N CYS A 70 6.74 -8.57 -6.98
CA CYS A 70 7.96 -8.99 -6.26
C CYS A 70 7.73 -10.31 -5.51
#